data_AF-A0A832H1N3-F1
#
_entry.id   AF-A0A832H1N3-F1
#
_cell.length_a   1.000
_cell.length_b   1.000
_cell.length_c   1.000
_cell.angle_alpha   90.00
_cell.angle_beta   90.00
_cell.angle_gamma   90.00
#
_symmetry.space_group_name_H-M   'P 1'
#
loop_
_entity.id
_entity.type
_entity.pdbx_description
1 polymer ?
#
loop_
_entity_poly.entity_id
_entity_poly.type
_entity_poly.pdbx_seq_one_letter_code
_entity_poly.pdbx_strand_id
1 'polypeptide(L)'
;MELANSVYPLRAVIRCKAKQQLMTNLDGTGLEERLDEELFSEIAQTLFQSEECDAIYEPYATREAASAVEDGTALELAAIYQRIIQQRQSPVVQSLNALL
;
A
#
# COMPACT_ATOMS: atom_id res chain seq x y z
N MET A 1 -5.94 34.17 16.04
CA MET A 1 -5.40 32.81 16.13
C MET A 1 -5.89 32.11 14.88
N GLU A 2 -5.11 32.16 13.80
CA GLU A 2 -5.50 31.54 12.53
C GLU A 2 -5.41 30.02 12.72
N LEU A 3 -6.55 29.34 12.60
CA LEU A 3 -6.58 27.90 12.37
C LEU A 3 -5.97 27.70 10.98
N ALA A 4 -4.64 27.58 10.91
CA ALA A 4 -3.99 27.07 9.71
C ALA A 4 -4.69 25.73 9.41
N ASN A 5 -5.42 25.65 8.29
CA ASN A 5 -6.18 24.46 7.91
C ASN A 5 -5.19 23.31 7.71
N SER A 6 -4.92 22.56 8.76
CA SER A 6 -4.04 21.40 8.72
C SER A 6 -4.67 20.34 7.83
N VAL A 7 -3.88 19.84 6.89
CA VAL A 7 -4.29 18.78 5.97
C VAL A 7 -3.63 17.49 6.41
N TYR A 8 -4.40 16.41 6.42
CA TYR A 8 -3.91 15.09 6.80
C TYR A 8 -3.82 14.18 5.58
N PRO A 9 -2.82 13.27 5.53
CA PRO A 9 -2.81 12.17 4.59
C PRO A 9 -4.07 11.33 4.70
N LEU A 10 -4.64 10.95 3.56
CA LEU A 10 -5.87 10.15 3.53
C LEU A 10 -5.58 8.70 3.20
N ARG A 11 -5.87 7.79 4.15
CA ARG A 11 -5.74 6.33 3.96
C ARG A 11 -6.48 5.81 2.72
N ALA A 12 -7.65 6.37 2.40
CA ALA A 12 -8.38 6.01 1.19
C ALA A 12 -7.63 6.39 -0.10
N VAL A 13 -6.96 7.56 -0.10
CA VAL A 13 -6.14 8.03 -1.21
C VAL A 13 -4.89 7.16 -1.35
N ILE A 14 -4.22 6.83 -0.25
CA ILE A 14 -3.07 5.91 -0.23
C ILE A 14 -3.43 4.57 -0.87
N ARG A 15 -4.54 3.95 -0.43
CA ARG A 15 -5.03 2.69 -1.00
C ARG A 15 -5.33 2.81 -2.49
N CYS A 16 -5.99 3.89 -2.92
CA CYS A 16 -6.31 4.12 -4.32
C CYS A 16 -5.04 4.23 -5.19
N LYS A 17 -4.07 5.05 -4.76
CA LYS A 17 -2.79 5.22 -5.44
C LYS A 17 -2.00 3.91 -5.54
N ALA A 18 -1.94 3.14 -4.44
CA ALA A 18 -1.25 1.85 -4.42
C ALA A 18 -1.90 0.84 -5.39
N LYS A 19 -3.24 0.75 -5.40
CA LYS A 19 -3.98 -0.09 -6.36
C LYS A 19 -3.70 0.32 -7.81
N GLN A 20 -3.72 1.62 -8.10
CA GLN A 20 -3.43 2.12 -9.45
C GLN A 20 -2.04 1.70 -9.92
N GLN A 21 -1.04 1.77 -9.04
CA GLN A 21 0.33 1.30 -9.35
C GLN A 21 0.36 -0.20 -9.63
N LEU A 22 -0.31 -1.01 -8.81
CA LEU A 22 -0.39 -2.46 -9.00
C LEU A 22 -1.07 -2.82 -10.33
N MET A 23 -2.19 -2.17 -10.65
CA MET A 23 -2.91 -2.40 -11.91
C MET A 23 -2.09 -1.99 -13.14
N THR A 24 -1.40 -0.85 -13.08
CA THR A 24 -0.54 -0.37 -14.18
C THR A 24 0.61 -1.35 -14.45
N ASN A 25 1.15 -1.97 -13.40
CA ASN A 25 2.20 -2.99 -13.53
C ASN A 25 1.67 -4.34 -14.06
N LEU A 26 0.41 -4.67 -13.78
CA LEU A 26 -0.23 -5.91 -14.22
C LEU A 26 -0.54 -5.89 -15.73
N ASP A 27 -1.00 -4.75 -16.27
CA ASP A 27 -1.34 -4.58 -17.69
C ASP A 27 -0.18 -4.89 -18.65
N GLY A 28 1.08 -4.81 -18.19
CA GLY A 28 2.28 -5.15 -18.96
C GLY A 28 2.67 -6.63 -18.98
N THR A 29 2.06 -7.47 -18.14
CA THR A 29 2.49 -8.87 -17.92
C THR A 29 1.56 -9.92 -18.53
N GLY A 30 0.42 -9.52 -19.10
CA GLY A 30 -0.54 -10.43 -19.73
C GLY A 30 -1.17 -11.46 -18.79
N LEU A 31 -0.94 -11.34 -17.48
CA LEU A 31 -1.55 -12.13 -16.42
C LEU A 31 -2.67 -11.32 -15.80
N GLU A 32 -3.91 -11.73 -16.03
CA GLU A 32 -5.08 -11.30 -15.26
C GLU A 32 -5.02 -11.85 -13.81
N GLU A 33 -3.94 -11.60 -13.07
CA GLU A 33 -3.98 -11.75 -11.62
C GLU A 33 -4.86 -10.60 -11.11
N ARG A 34 -6.17 -10.89 -10.98
CA ARG A 34 -7.09 -10.02 -10.25
C ARG A 34 -6.46 -9.74 -8.89
N LEU A 35 -6.30 -8.45 -8.58
CA LEU A 35 -5.80 -8.00 -7.28
C LEU A 35 -6.54 -8.76 -6.18
N ASP A 36 -5.80 -9.45 -5.31
CA ASP A 36 -6.34 -10.07 -4.12
C ASP A 36 -6.69 -8.94 -3.14
N GLU A 37 -7.96 -8.53 -3.18
CA GLU A 37 -8.50 -7.42 -2.40
C GLU A 37 -8.45 -7.68 -0.89
N GLU A 38 -8.55 -8.94 -0.48
CA GLU A 38 -8.48 -9.32 0.93
C GLU A 38 -7.06 -9.16 1.45
N LEU A 39 -6.08 -9.74 0.75
CA LEU A 39 -4.67 -9.60 1.08
C LEU A 39 -4.24 -8.12 1.05
N PHE A 40 -4.65 -7.38 0.03
CA PHE A 40 -4.33 -5.95 -0.08
C PHE A 40 -4.87 -5.15 1.11
N SER A 41 -6.11 -5.43 1.54
CA SER A 41 -6.73 -4.78 2.68
C SER A 41 -5.99 -5.12 3.99
N GLU A 42 -5.60 -6.37 4.17
CA GLU A 42 -4.86 -6.83 5.36
C GLU A 42 -3.48 -6.15 5.46
N ILE A 43 -2.72 -6.10 4.36
CA ILE A 43 -1.42 -5.41 4.32
C ILE A 43 -1.61 -3.93 4.62
N ALA A 44 -2.59 -3.27 4.01
CA ALA A 44 -2.86 -1.86 4.26
C ALA A 44 -3.22 -1.58 5.73
N GLN A 45 -4.01 -2.45 6.35
CA GLN A 45 -4.34 -2.33 7.77
C GLN A 45 -3.11 -2.50 8.66
N THR A 46 -2.30 -3.50 8.37
CA THR A 46 -1.06 -3.80 9.12
C THR A 46 -0.08 -2.65 9.00
N LEU A 47 0.15 -2.16 7.78
CA LEU A 47 1.07 -1.05 7.51
C LEU A 47 0.63 0.22 8.25
N PHE A 48 -0.65 0.57 8.20
CA PHE A 48 -1.14 1.78 8.87
C PHE A 48 -1.12 1.69 10.40
N GLN A 49 -1.04 0.48 10.97
CA GLN A 49 -0.89 0.28 12.40
C GLN A 49 0.58 0.21 12.86
N SER A 50 1.52 0.17 11.92
CA SER A 50 2.95 0.19 12.22
C SER A 50 3.37 1.57 12.72
N GLU A 51 4.24 1.60 13.73
CA GLU A 51 4.93 2.82 14.20
C GLU A 51 5.73 3.48 13.07
N GLU A 52 6.14 2.71 12.06
CA GLU A 52 6.85 3.21 10.87
C GLU A 52 5.95 4.09 9.97
N CYS A 53 4.63 4.08 10.19
CA CYS A 53 3.65 4.85 9.42
C CYS A 53 3.05 6.03 10.20
N ASP A 54 3.67 6.47 11.31
CA ASP A 54 3.16 7.58 12.13
C ASP A 54 2.91 8.88 11.34
N ALA A 55 3.69 9.10 10.27
CA ALA A 55 3.56 10.25 9.37
C ALA A 55 2.16 10.41 8.76
N ILE A 56 1.37 9.33 8.62
CA ILE A 56 0.00 9.43 8.08
C ILE A 56 -0.99 10.06 9.05
N TYR A 57 -0.62 10.21 10.33
CA TYR A 57 -1.43 10.81 11.40
C TYR A 57 -1.01 12.24 11.73
N GLU A 58 0.07 12.75 11.12
CA GLU A 58 0.57 14.08 11.38
C GLU A 58 -0.18 15.15 10.56
N PRO A 59 -0.39 16.36 11.13
CA PRO A 59 -0.92 17.49 10.39
C PRO A 59 0.16 18.11 9.49
N TYR A 60 -0.18 18.36 8.23
CA TYR A 60 0.67 19.07 7.28
C TYR A 60 0.13 20.47 6.95
N ALA A 61 1.05 21.39 6.69
CA ALA A 61 0.73 22.78 6.36
C ALA A 61 0.12 22.94 4.95
N THR A 62 0.42 22.01 4.02
CA THR A 62 -0.10 22.07 2.65
C THR A 62 -0.59 20.70 2.18
N ARG A 63 -1.46 20.72 1.16
CA ARG A 63 -1.94 19.51 0.52
C ARG A 63 -0.82 18.78 -0.23
N GLU A 64 0.16 19.49 -0.81
CA GLU A 64 1.29 18.85 -1.47
C GLU A 64 2.14 18.03 -0.48
N ALA A 65 2.40 18.59 0.71
CA ALA A 65 3.17 17.88 1.74
C ALA A 65 2.46 16.60 2.20
N ALA A 66 1.15 16.69 2.47
CA ALA A 66 0.34 15.51 2.78
C ALA A 66 0.32 14.51 1.60
N SER A 67 0.26 14.99 0.35
CA SER A 67 0.27 14.11 -0.83
C SER A 67 1.59 13.37 -0.98
N ALA A 68 2.73 14.00 -0.69
CA ALA A 68 4.03 13.35 -0.78
C ALA A 68 4.14 12.16 0.19
N VAL A 69 3.59 12.31 1.40
CA VAL A 69 3.48 11.19 2.36
C VAL A 69 2.56 10.11 1.80
N GLU A 70 1.40 10.48 1.26
CA GLU A 70 0.49 9.51 0.66
C GLU A 70 1.14 8.73 -0.50
N ASP A 71 1.94 9.40 -1.33
CA ASP A 71 2.64 8.80 -2.45
C ASP A 71 3.72 7.82 -1.97
N GLY A 72 4.48 8.20 -0.93
CA GLY A 72 5.48 7.33 -0.31
C GLY A 72 4.85 6.08 0.30
N THR A 73 3.82 6.23 1.12
CA THR A 73 3.12 5.09 1.75
C THR A 73 2.42 4.22 0.72
N ALA A 74 1.88 4.80 -0.36
CA ALA A 74 1.25 4.02 -1.43
C ALA A 74 2.28 3.14 -2.17
N LEU A 75 3.47 3.67 -2.42
CA LEU A 75 4.57 2.94 -3.06
C LEU A 75 5.05 1.78 -2.18
N GLU A 76 5.18 2.01 -0.88
CA GLU A 76 5.54 0.97 0.08
C GLU A 76 4.48 -0.14 0.15
N LEU A 77 3.20 0.22 0.24
CA LEU A 77 2.09 -0.73 0.23
C LEU A 77 2.09 -1.61 -1.03
N ALA A 78 2.28 -1.00 -2.21
CA ALA A 78 2.37 -1.73 -3.46
C ALA A 78 3.60 -2.67 -3.50
N ALA A 79 4.75 -2.23 -3.01
CA ALA A 79 5.97 -3.03 -2.95
C ALA A 79 5.85 -4.24 -2.02
N ILE A 80 5.23 -4.06 -0.84
CA ILE A 80 4.96 -5.16 0.11
C ILE A 80 4.04 -6.20 -0.53
N TYR A 81 2.93 -5.75 -1.15
CA TYR A 81 2.01 -6.63 -1.85
C TYR A 81 2.74 -7.44 -2.93
N GLN A 82 3.50 -6.78 -3.80
CA GLN A 82 4.26 -7.46 -4.87
C GLN A 82 5.25 -8.47 -4.32
N ARG A 83 5.98 -8.14 -3.24
CA ARG A 83 6.93 -9.05 -2.59
C ARG A 83 6.21 -10.31 -2.08
N ILE A 84 5.04 -10.17 -1.46
CA ILE A 84 4.27 -11.31 -0.93
C ILE A 84 3.81 -12.21 -2.08
N ILE A 85 3.26 -11.64 -3.16
CA ILE A 85 2.83 -12.42 -4.34
C ILE A 85 4.02 -13.18 -4.96
N GLN A 86 5.15 -12.50 -5.16
CA GLN A 86 6.38 -13.14 -5.67
C GLN A 86 6.87 -14.27 -4.76
N GLN A 87 6.80 -14.09 -3.43
CA GLN A 87 7.16 -15.13 -2.47
C GLN A 87 6.20 -16.33 -2.50
N ARG A 88 4.89 -16.11 -2.66
CA ARG A 88 3.91 -17.19 -2.84
C ARG A 88 4.14 -18.01 -4.11
N GLN A 89 4.74 -17.41 -5.14
CA GLN A 89 5.14 -18.12 -6.35
C GLN A 89 6.45 -18.92 -6.18
N SER A 90 7.15 -18.80 -5.04
CA SER A 90 8.35 -19.58 -4.77
C SER A 90 8.01 -21.07 -4.57
N PRO A 91 8.70 -21.99 -5.26
CA PRO A 91 8.43 -23.43 -5.14
C PRO A 91 8.69 -23.97 -3.72
N VAL A 92 9.56 -23.31 -2.95
CA VAL A 92 9.81 -23.66 -1.55
C VAL A 92 8.64 -23.26 -0.66
N VAL A 93 8.02 -22.10 -0.91
CA VAL A 93 6.84 -21.65 -0.15
C VAL A 93 5.63 -22.51 -0.51
N GLN A 94 5.47 -22.85 -1.79
CA GLN A 94 4.41 -23.75 -2.24
C GLN A 94 4.53 -25.14 -1.63
N SER A 95 5.74 -25.71 -1.58
CA SER A 95 5.96 -27.02 -0.97
C SER A 95 5.68 -27.01 0.53
N LEU A 96 6.04 -25.95 1.24
CA LEU A 96 5.73 -25.78 2.66
C LEU A 96 4.23 -25.61 2.91
N ASN A 97 3.54 -24.79 2.12
CA ASN A 97 2.10 -24.57 2.25
C ASN A 97 1.30 -25.86 1.96
N ALA A 98 1.80 -26.75 1.10
CA ALA A 98 1.15 -28.03 0.82
C ALA A 98 1.27 -29.07 1.96
N LEU A 99 2.07 -28.79 2.99
CA LEU A 99 2.26 -29.65 4.17
C LEU A 99 1.38 -29.23 5.37
N LEU A 100 0.65 -28.12 5.25
CA LEU A 100 -0.29 -27.60 6.25
C LEU A 100 -1.73 -27.88 5.83
#